data_AF-A0A9F5N0S6-F1
#
_entry.id   AF-A0A9F5N0S6-F1
#
_cell.length_a   1.000
_cell.length_b   1.000
_cell.length_c   1.000
_cell.angle_alpha   90.00
_cell.angle_beta   90.00
_cell.angle_gamma   90.00
#
_symmetry.space_group_name_H-M   'P 1'
#
loop_
_entity.id
_entity.type
_entity.pdbx_description
1 polymer ?
#
loop_
_entity_poly.entity_id
_entity_poly.type
_entity_poly.pdbx_seq_one_letter_code
_entity_poly.pdbx_strand_id
1 'polypeptide(L)'
;MHFPFLSLLPCPPRARGPNKRCQVRSCPRCYAVLQDVWATYCACRNEQCITSVQSFLGRYHQVFATAGEAEGPPRPPSSAQPGLASGCYICGAQLGPNKEFQVSVNPPPGRFGEKDPFFPFLVVYPPAPRARPADATGTVATCVLCYHDLLGQWLHHERGGAQHPSSAWSRQYKVDTFACFFCRQEKKRRLGLKAVQVARLPVFLGSFRGPGSLLVDDGKRLTIGACPECAVLVLAGKSAVARDLFALPATAPLSLQKVCRRAAECYLY
;
A
#
# COMPACT_ATOMS: atom_id res chain seq x y z
N MET A 1 22.74 3.13 27.34
CA MET A 1 21.45 2.53 26.96
C MET A 1 21.71 1.51 25.87
N HIS A 2 21.27 0.28 26.04
CA HIS A 2 21.48 -0.82 25.10
C HIS A 2 20.12 -1.28 24.56
N PHE A 3 19.94 -1.23 23.24
CA PHE A 3 18.70 -1.59 22.59
C PHE A 3 18.97 -2.58 21.46
N PRO A 4 18.96 -3.90 21.76
CA PRO A 4 19.17 -4.95 20.76
C PRO A 4 18.28 -4.83 19.53
N PHE A 5 17.04 -4.34 19.69
CA PHE A 5 16.09 -4.25 18.59
C PHE A 5 16.45 -3.19 17.54
N LEU A 6 17.36 -2.25 17.82
CA LEU A 6 17.66 -1.16 16.88
C LEU A 6 18.31 -1.65 15.58
N SER A 7 19.02 -2.78 15.61
CA SER A 7 19.56 -3.42 14.41
C SER A 7 18.48 -4.11 13.56
N LEU A 8 17.31 -4.37 14.14
CA LEU A 8 16.16 -4.96 13.45
C LEU A 8 15.32 -3.89 12.75
N LEU A 9 15.44 -2.62 13.14
CA LEU A 9 14.66 -1.53 12.55
C LEU A 9 15.18 -1.16 11.15
N PRO A 10 14.28 -0.69 10.26
CA PRO A 10 14.69 -0.18 8.96
C PRO A 10 15.56 1.06 9.17
N CYS A 11 16.74 1.08 8.53
CA CYS A 11 17.59 2.27 8.52
C CYS A 11 16.91 3.37 7.69
N PRO A 12 16.61 4.55 8.26
CA PRO A 12 16.03 5.66 7.50
C PRO A 12 16.89 6.04 6.29
N PRO A 13 16.29 6.54 5.20
CA PRO A 13 17.06 7.06 4.07
C PRO A 13 18.00 8.17 4.57
N ARG A 14 19.30 8.02 4.27
CA ARG A 14 20.44 8.85 4.75
C ARG A 14 20.94 8.59 6.18
N ALA A 15 20.37 7.64 6.92
CA ALA A 15 20.93 7.20 8.20
C ALA A 15 22.04 6.16 7.99
N ARG A 16 23.03 6.15 8.89
CA ARG A 16 24.04 5.08 8.94
C ARG A 16 23.53 4.01 9.89
N GLY A 17 23.62 2.75 9.48
CA GLY A 17 23.38 1.61 10.35
C GLY A 17 24.35 1.59 11.56
N PRO A 18 24.13 0.66 12.51
CA PRO A 18 25.00 0.52 13.68
C PRO A 18 26.47 0.37 13.26
N ASN A 19 27.36 1.14 13.90
CA ASN A 19 28.80 1.06 13.64
C ASN A 19 29.38 -0.27 14.18
N LYS A 20 30.70 -0.52 13.96
CA LYS A 20 31.41 -1.72 14.46
C LYS A 20 31.34 -1.91 15.99
N ARG A 21 30.86 -0.91 16.75
CA ARG A 21 30.64 -0.94 18.20
C ARG A 21 29.15 -1.00 18.58
N CYS A 22 28.27 -1.34 17.64
CA CYS A 22 26.81 -1.38 17.78
C CYS A 22 26.16 -0.05 18.21
N GLN A 23 26.78 1.08 17.86
CA GLN A 23 26.24 2.41 18.17
C GLN A 23 25.52 2.98 16.94
N VAL A 24 24.38 3.63 17.17
CA VAL A 24 23.60 4.34 16.15
C VAL A 24 23.52 5.82 16.48
N ARG A 25 23.42 6.68 15.45
CA ARG A 25 23.11 8.10 15.63
C ARG A 25 21.62 8.31 15.41
N SER A 26 20.98 9.00 16.35
CA SER A 26 19.57 9.36 16.28
C SER A 26 19.41 10.88 16.31
N CYS A 27 18.28 11.39 15.80
CA CYS A 27 17.92 12.79 16.00
C CYS A 27 17.49 13.03 17.46
N PRO A 28 17.44 14.29 17.94
CA PRO A 28 17.09 14.60 19.33
C PRO A 28 15.73 14.03 19.77
N ARG A 29 14.72 14.05 18.89
CA ARG A 29 13.39 13.48 19.18
C ARG A 29 13.43 11.96 19.34
N CYS A 30 14.12 11.25 18.43
CA CYS A 30 14.29 9.80 18.55
C CYS A 30 15.11 9.42 19.78
N TYR A 31 16.12 10.22 20.14
CA TYR A 31 16.89 10.03 21.36
C TYR A 31 16.02 10.16 22.62
N ALA A 32 15.13 11.16 22.67
CA ALA A 32 14.20 11.34 23.79
C ALA A 32 13.26 10.13 23.98
N VAL A 33 12.72 9.57 22.88
CA VAL A 33 11.91 8.33 22.94
C VAL A 33 12.74 7.17 23.50
N LEU A 34 13.98 7.00 23.03
CA LEU A 34 14.86 5.96 23.54
C LEU A 34 15.18 6.17 25.03
N GLN A 35 15.37 7.41 25.49
CA GLN A 35 15.55 7.70 26.92
C GLN A 35 14.32 7.31 27.74
N ASP A 36 13.12 7.59 27.26
CA ASP A 36 11.88 7.23 27.95
C ASP A 36 11.69 5.70 28.05
N VAL A 37 11.96 4.98 26.95
CA VAL A 37 11.95 3.51 26.95
C VAL A 37 12.97 2.96 27.95
N TRP A 38 14.18 3.54 27.99
CA TRP A 38 15.21 3.13 28.95
C TRP A 38 14.80 3.42 30.40
N ALA A 39 14.21 4.59 30.66
CA ALA A 39 13.73 4.96 31.99
C ALA A 39 12.65 4.00 32.49
N THR A 40 11.73 3.58 31.62
CA THR A 40 10.75 2.55 31.96
C THR A 40 11.42 1.22 32.29
N TYR A 41 12.36 0.77 31.47
CA TYR A 41 13.12 -0.44 31.77
C TYR A 41 13.82 -0.37 33.13
N CYS A 42 14.45 0.77 33.46
CA CYS A 42 15.07 0.96 34.77
C CYS A 42 14.05 0.86 35.92
N ALA A 43 12.83 1.34 35.70
CA ALA A 43 11.75 1.33 36.71
C ALA A 43 11.12 -0.06 36.90
N CYS A 44 10.80 -0.78 35.81
CA CYS A 44 10.07 -2.04 35.88
C CYS A 44 10.95 -3.30 35.76
N ARG A 45 12.23 -3.15 35.40
CA ARG A 45 13.17 -4.24 35.10
C ARG A 45 12.68 -5.24 34.03
N ASN A 46 11.65 -4.90 33.25
CA ASN A 46 11.15 -5.76 32.19
C ASN A 46 12.01 -5.62 30.92
N GLU A 47 12.76 -6.67 30.59
CA GLU A 47 13.64 -6.70 29.42
C GLU A 47 12.89 -6.56 28.08
N GLN A 48 11.59 -6.87 28.04
CA GLN A 48 10.77 -6.67 26.84
C GLN A 48 10.65 -5.19 26.43
N CYS A 49 10.89 -4.25 27.35
CA CYS A 49 10.90 -2.82 27.03
C CYS A 49 12.10 -2.43 26.14
N ILE A 50 13.24 -3.10 26.29
CA ILE A 50 14.48 -2.79 25.56
C ILE A 50 14.82 -3.80 24.45
N THR A 51 14.14 -4.94 24.41
CA THR A 51 14.34 -6.01 23.41
C THR A 51 13.22 -6.09 22.38
N SER A 52 12.00 -5.60 22.68
CA SER A 52 10.87 -5.66 21.76
C SER A 52 10.81 -4.43 20.84
N VAL A 53 10.79 -4.68 19.53
CA VAL A 53 10.51 -3.67 18.50
C VAL A 53 9.13 -3.02 18.73
N GLN A 54 8.13 -3.82 19.13
CA GLN A 54 6.74 -3.35 19.27
C GLN A 54 6.57 -2.32 20.40
N SER A 55 7.22 -2.56 21.54
CA SER A 55 7.20 -1.65 22.70
C SER A 55 7.77 -0.27 22.34
N PHE A 56 8.87 -0.26 21.58
CA PHE A 56 9.48 0.97 21.08
C PHE A 56 8.57 1.71 20.10
N LEU A 57 8.01 0.99 19.11
CA LEU A 57 7.18 1.59 18.07
C LEU A 57 5.89 2.23 18.63
N GLY A 58 5.26 1.61 19.64
CA GLY A 58 4.09 2.17 20.30
C GLY A 58 4.34 3.56 20.91
N ARG A 59 5.46 3.72 21.63
CA ARG A 59 5.84 5.00 22.24
C ARG A 59 6.37 6.03 21.25
N TYR A 60 7.13 5.56 20.26
CA TYR A 60 7.56 6.39 19.15
C TYR A 60 6.35 7.07 18.49
N HIS A 61 5.24 6.36 18.29
CA HIS A 61 4.03 6.96 17.73
C HIS A 61 3.33 7.95 18.65
N GLN A 62 3.27 7.68 19.95
CA GLN A 62 2.64 8.61 20.90
C GLN A 62 3.33 9.99 20.87
N VAL A 63 4.66 10.01 20.79
CA VAL A 63 5.46 11.25 20.74
C VAL A 63 5.40 11.92 19.36
N PHE A 64 5.32 11.15 18.27
CA PHE A 64 5.34 11.71 16.91
C PHE A 64 3.95 12.02 16.33
N ALA A 65 2.88 11.40 16.84
CA ALA A 65 1.50 11.74 16.48
C ALA A 65 1.10 13.10 17.06
N THR A 66 1.50 13.39 18.30
CA THR A 66 1.25 14.68 18.97
C THR A 66 2.04 15.84 18.37
N ALA A 67 3.17 15.57 17.70
CA ALA A 67 3.97 16.58 17.02
C ALA A 67 3.38 17.05 15.66
N GLY A 68 2.33 16.39 15.15
CA GLY A 68 1.61 16.77 13.93
C GLY A 68 0.32 17.56 14.18
N GLU A 69 -0.10 17.72 15.43
CA GLU A 69 -1.34 18.38 15.86
C GLU A 69 -1.06 19.57 16.78
N ALA A 70 -0.19 20.49 16.33
CA ALA A 70 -0.06 21.80 16.95
C ALA A 70 -0.67 22.88 16.03
N GLU A 71 -1.98 22.76 15.74
CA GLU A 71 -2.93 23.90 15.66
C GLU A 71 -4.35 23.37 15.39
N GLY A 72 -5.15 23.24 16.46
CA GLY A 72 -6.57 22.91 16.37
C GLY A 72 -7.16 22.46 17.72
N PRO A 73 -8.36 22.92 18.11
CA PRO A 73 -8.93 22.63 19.44
C PRO A 73 -9.32 21.15 19.58
N PRO A 74 -9.34 20.62 20.83
CA PRO A 74 -9.56 19.20 21.09
C PRO A 74 -10.98 18.78 20.70
N ARG A 75 -11.10 17.84 19.76
CA ARG A 75 -12.40 17.23 19.41
C ARG A 75 -12.66 16.06 20.38
N PRO A 76 -13.87 15.94 20.96
CA PRO A 76 -14.20 14.86 21.89
C PRO A 76 -14.11 13.49 21.18
N PRO A 77 -13.99 12.38 21.93
CA PRO A 77 -13.95 11.03 21.37
C PRO A 77 -15.28 10.75 20.66
N SER A 78 -15.32 10.92 19.34
CA SER A 78 -16.51 10.57 18.58
C SER A 78 -16.56 9.06 18.45
N SER A 79 -17.53 8.50 19.17
CA SER A 79 -18.22 7.25 18.88
C SER A 79 -18.07 6.79 17.42
N ALA A 80 -17.86 5.49 17.26
CA ALA A 80 -17.90 4.80 15.98
C ALA A 80 -19.12 5.25 15.16
N GLN A 81 -18.92 6.11 14.16
CA GLN A 81 -19.90 6.34 13.12
C GLN A 81 -19.78 5.21 12.10
N PRO A 82 -20.82 4.39 11.90
CA PRO A 82 -20.90 3.50 10.76
C PRO A 82 -21.21 4.36 9.54
N GLY A 83 -20.21 4.61 8.68
CA GLY A 83 -20.46 5.22 7.37
C GLY A 83 -19.33 6.05 6.76
N LEU A 84 -18.33 6.49 7.52
CA LEU A 84 -17.19 7.19 6.91
C LEU A 84 -16.25 6.16 6.25
N ALA A 85 -16.28 6.12 4.92
CA ALA A 85 -15.38 5.31 4.11
C ALA A 85 -13.92 5.54 4.53
N SER A 86 -13.29 4.48 5.04
CA SER A 86 -11.88 4.48 5.43
C SER A 86 -11.00 4.72 4.19
N GLY A 87 -9.91 5.46 4.35
CA GLY A 87 -8.90 5.63 3.30
C GLY A 87 -7.85 4.52 3.31
N CYS A 88 -7.27 4.22 2.16
CA CYS A 88 -6.07 3.38 2.04
C CYS A 88 -4.91 4.00 2.83
N TYR A 89 -4.26 3.22 3.69
CA TYR A 89 -3.13 3.65 4.53
C TYR A 89 -2.01 4.34 3.76
N ILE A 90 -1.73 3.87 2.54
CA ILE A 90 -0.57 4.32 1.76
C ILE A 90 -0.92 5.50 0.85
N CYS A 91 -1.98 5.36 0.04
CA CYS A 91 -2.30 6.34 -0.99
C CYS A 91 -3.47 7.27 -0.62
N GLY A 92 -4.26 6.97 0.42
CA GLY A 92 -5.42 7.77 0.82
C GLY A 92 -6.63 7.66 -0.12
N ALA A 93 -6.61 6.72 -1.06
CA ALA A 93 -7.77 6.39 -1.89
C ALA A 93 -8.92 5.89 -1.01
N GLN A 94 -10.14 6.33 -1.30
CA GLN A 94 -11.33 5.92 -0.57
C GLN A 94 -11.57 4.42 -0.77
N LEU A 95 -11.72 3.69 0.33
CA LEU A 95 -12.05 2.27 0.30
C LEU A 95 -13.56 2.13 0.38
N GLY A 96 -14.12 1.40 -0.57
CA GLY A 96 -15.53 1.00 -0.52
C GLY A 96 -15.71 -0.23 0.38
N PRO A 97 -16.95 -0.52 0.83
CA PRO A 97 -17.24 -1.76 1.55
C PRO A 97 -16.78 -2.96 0.70
N ASN A 98 -16.11 -3.93 1.33
CA ASN A 98 -15.53 -5.12 0.70
C ASN A 98 -14.49 -4.87 -0.41
N LYS A 99 -13.94 -3.65 -0.53
CA LYS A 99 -12.84 -3.31 -1.46
C LYS A 99 -11.53 -2.98 -0.75
N GLU A 100 -11.49 -3.19 0.55
CA GLU A 100 -10.30 -3.04 1.38
C GLU A 100 -9.55 -4.36 1.52
N PHE A 101 -8.23 -4.26 1.56
CA PHE A 101 -7.31 -5.37 1.79
C PHE A 101 -6.54 -5.11 3.07
N GLN A 102 -6.57 -6.06 3.99
CA GLN A 102 -5.86 -5.98 5.25
C GLN A 102 -4.42 -6.43 5.07
N VAL A 103 -3.48 -5.66 5.62
CA VAL A 103 -2.06 -6.03 5.69
C VAL A 103 -1.59 -5.96 7.13
N SER A 104 -0.88 -7.01 7.56
CA SER A 104 -0.34 -7.10 8.91
C SER A 104 0.98 -6.34 9.01
N VAL A 105 1.14 -5.55 10.07
CA VAL A 105 2.41 -4.90 10.42
C VAL A 105 3.27 -5.78 11.33
N ASN A 106 2.65 -6.78 11.93
CA ASN A 106 3.26 -7.74 12.83
C ASN A 106 3.34 -9.13 12.18
N PRO A 107 4.34 -9.95 12.56
CA PRO A 107 4.36 -11.35 12.16
C PRO A 107 3.12 -12.08 12.71
N PRO A 108 2.55 -13.04 11.96
CA PRO A 108 1.40 -13.79 12.42
C PRO A 108 1.72 -14.60 13.69
N PRO A 109 0.85 -14.61 14.71
CA PRO A 109 1.07 -15.39 15.92
C PRO A 109 1.00 -16.89 15.60
N GLY A 110 2.01 -17.65 16.04
CA GLY A 110 1.94 -19.12 16.09
C GLY A 110 2.35 -19.89 14.83
N ARG A 111 2.80 -19.24 13.75
CA ARG A 111 3.32 -19.93 12.55
C ARG A 111 4.80 -19.62 12.32
N PHE A 112 5.66 -20.15 13.18
CA PHE A 112 7.10 -20.23 12.91
C PHE A 112 7.32 -21.23 11.76
N GLY A 113 7.20 -20.77 10.50
CA GLY A 113 7.49 -21.62 9.33
C GLY A 113 6.84 -21.15 8.02
N GLU A 114 5.65 -20.56 8.08
CA GLU A 114 5.03 -19.92 6.91
C GLU A 114 5.46 -18.45 6.84
N LYS A 115 6.13 -18.08 5.75
CA LYS A 115 6.61 -16.72 5.47
C LYS A 115 5.47 -15.82 5.00
N ASP A 116 4.42 -15.75 5.81
CA ASP A 116 3.30 -14.86 5.55
C ASP A 116 3.79 -13.41 5.48
N PRO A 117 3.29 -12.63 4.51
CA PRO A 117 3.73 -11.26 4.32
C PRO A 117 3.28 -10.38 5.47
N PHE A 118 4.26 -9.74 6.12
CA PHE A 118 4.01 -8.67 7.08
C PHE A 118 4.91 -7.47 6.77
N PHE A 119 4.45 -6.27 7.13
CA PHE A 119 5.05 -5.02 6.69
C PHE A 119 5.32 -4.07 7.86
N PRO A 120 6.37 -4.32 8.67
CA PRO A 120 6.67 -3.51 9.86
C PRO A 120 6.94 -2.04 9.55
N PHE A 121 7.45 -1.74 8.35
CA PHE A 121 7.72 -0.36 7.95
C PHE A 121 6.44 0.50 7.94
N LEU A 122 5.25 -0.10 7.80
CA LEU A 122 3.98 0.63 7.81
C LEU A 122 3.71 1.26 9.17
N VAL A 123 4.31 0.74 10.24
CA VAL A 123 4.26 1.35 11.57
C VAL A 123 4.88 2.74 11.48
N VAL A 124 6.14 2.86 11.03
CA VAL A 124 6.83 4.16 10.92
C VAL A 124 6.42 5.01 9.69
N TYR A 125 5.65 4.46 8.77
CA TYR A 125 5.17 5.19 7.60
C TYR A 125 3.91 6.01 7.95
N PRO A 126 3.88 7.32 7.67
CA PRO A 126 2.78 8.18 8.10
C PRO A 126 1.47 7.84 7.35
N PRO A 127 0.36 7.55 8.07
CA PRO A 127 -0.92 7.15 7.47
C PRO A 127 -1.50 8.26 6.60
N ALA A 128 -1.93 7.91 5.38
CA ALA A 128 -2.59 8.85 4.48
C ALA A 128 -3.84 9.48 5.11
N PRO A 129 -4.28 10.68 4.67
CA PRO A 129 -5.44 11.33 5.27
C PRO A 129 -6.68 10.45 5.17
N ARG A 130 -7.47 10.39 6.25
CA ARG A 130 -8.64 9.51 6.42
C ARG A 130 -8.34 8.01 6.49
N ALA A 131 -7.07 7.59 6.45
CA ALA A 131 -6.71 6.22 6.79
C ALA A 131 -6.74 6.04 8.30
N ARG A 132 -7.15 4.85 8.73
CA ARG A 132 -7.05 4.46 10.14
C ARG A 132 -5.63 4.00 10.43
N PRO A 133 -5.06 4.36 11.60
CA PRO A 133 -3.81 3.77 12.05
C PRO A 133 -3.96 2.26 12.25
N ALA A 134 -2.85 1.55 12.45
CA ALA A 134 -2.89 0.14 12.81
C ALA A 134 -3.75 -0.08 14.05
N ASP A 135 -4.68 -1.02 13.97
CA ASP A 135 -5.56 -1.40 15.07
C ASP A 135 -4.84 -2.28 16.10
N ALA A 136 -5.54 -2.68 17.17
CA ALA A 136 -4.99 -3.55 18.22
C ALA A 136 -4.51 -4.92 17.68
N THR A 137 -5.04 -5.36 16.54
CA THR A 137 -4.60 -6.57 15.83
C THR A 137 -3.34 -6.36 14.99
N GLY A 138 -2.88 -5.12 14.83
CA GLY A 138 -1.71 -4.79 14.03
C GLY A 138 -1.97 -4.89 12.54
N THR A 139 -3.18 -4.60 12.09
CA THR A 139 -3.57 -4.58 10.68
C THR A 139 -3.91 -3.17 10.21
N VAL A 140 -3.63 -2.89 8.93
CA VAL A 140 -4.05 -1.65 8.27
C VAL A 140 -4.76 -1.94 6.96
N ALA A 141 -5.72 -1.08 6.61
CA ALA A 141 -6.49 -1.20 5.39
C ALA A 141 -5.77 -0.54 4.18
N THR A 142 -5.73 -1.26 3.07
CA THR A 142 -5.12 -0.81 1.81
C THR A 142 -6.07 -1.01 0.63
N CYS A 143 -5.84 -0.28 -0.47
CA CYS A 143 -6.53 -0.54 -1.73
C CYS A 143 -5.85 -1.68 -2.50
N VAL A 144 -6.58 -2.28 -3.44
CA VAL A 144 -6.10 -3.40 -4.27
C VAL A 144 -4.73 -3.14 -4.92
N LEU A 145 -4.50 -1.94 -5.45
CA LEU A 145 -3.23 -1.59 -6.09
C LEU A 145 -2.07 -1.54 -5.09
N CYS A 146 -2.31 -1.02 -3.89
CA CYS A 146 -1.28 -0.95 -2.85
C CYS A 146 -0.99 -2.31 -2.22
N TYR A 147 -2.03 -3.10 -2.02
CA TYR A 147 -1.91 -4.46 -1.54
C TYR A 147 -1.04 -5.33 -2.46
N HIS A 148 -1.40 -5.42 -3.74
CA HIS A 148 -0.69 -6.29 -4.68
C HIS A 148 0.74 -5.82 -4.97
N ASP A 149 0.98 -4.51 -4.95
CA ASP A 149 2.33 -3.97 -5.08
C ASP A 149 3.22 -4.34 -3.88
N LEU A 150 2.72 -4.18 -2.65
CA LEU A 150 3.44 -4.61 -1.46
C LEU A 150 3.72 -6.10 -1.44
N LEU A 151 2.73 -6.92 -1.81
CA LEU A 151 2.89 -8.35 -1.92
C LEU A 151 3.93 -8.73 -2.98
N GLY A 152 3.92 -8.06 -4.14
CA GLY A 152 4.91 -8.25 -5.19
C GLY A 152 6.34 -7.95 -4.71
N GLN A 153 6.51 -6.83 -3.98
CA GLN A 153 7.79 -6.46 -3.38
C GLN A 153 8.22 -7.46 -2.30
N TRP A 154 7.30 -7.97 -1.47
CA TRP A 154 7.59 -9.04 -0.51
C TRP A 154 8.14 -10.29 -1.21
N LEU A 155 7.43 -10.79 -2.22
CA LEU A 155 7.84 -11.96 -2.99
C LEU A 155 9.19 -11.75 -3.70
N HIS A 156 9.49 -10.53 -4.13
CA HIS A 156 10.80 -10.20 -4.69
C HIS A 156 11.92 -10.36 -3.65
N HIS A 157 11.71 -9.84 -2.43
CA HIS A 157 12.65 -10.03 -1.32
C HIS A 157 12.80 -11.51 -0.93
N GLU A 158 11.72 -12.30 -0.98
CA GLU A 158 11.78 -13.75 -0.73
C GLU A 158 12.61 -14.50 -1.77
N ARG A 159 12.54 -14.09 -3.04
CA ARG A 159 13.29 -14.71 -4.14
C ARG A 159 14.76 -14.29 -4.17
N GLY A 160 15.10 -13.08 -3.73
CA GLY A 160 16.46 -12.55 -3.69
C GLY A 160 17.34 -13.09 -2.54
N GLY A 161 16.80 -13.93 -1.67
CA GLY A 161 17.36 -14.31 -0.37
C GLY A 161 18.67 -15.11 -0.33
N ALA A 162 19.32 -15.38 -1.47
CA ALA A 162 20.58 -16.13 -1.48
C ALA A 162 21.83 -15.26 -1.20
N GLN A 163 21.79 -13.96 -1.51
CA GLN A 163 22.99 -13.11 -1.49
C GLN A 163 23.06 -12.17 -0.28
N HIS A 164 21.93 -11.76 0.32
CA HIS A 164 21.86 -11.00 1.57
C HIS A 164 20.49 -11.24 2.24
N PRO A 165 20.39 -12.13 3.25
CA PRO A 165 19.13 -12.36 3.97
C PRO A 165 18.77 -11.12 4.80
N SER A 166 18.03 -10.19 4.18
CA SER A 166 17.46 -9.06 4.89
C SER A 166 16.26 -9.54 5.69
N SER A 167 16.32 -9.35 7.01
CA SER A 167 15.18 -9.59 7.90
C SER A 167 13.95 -8.85 7.39
N ALA A 168 12.75 -9.42 7.55
CA ALA A 168 11.50 -8.76 7.13
C ALA A 168 11.33 -7.36 7.76
N TRP A 169 11.91 -7.15 8.94
CA TRP A 169 11.93 -5.87 9.66
C TRP A 169 12.81 -4.79 9.02
N SER A 170 13.86 -5.20 8.29
CA SER A 170 14.82 -4.29 7.65
C SER A 170 14.57 -4.11 6.14
N ARG A 171 13.53 -4.73 5.58
CA ARG A 171 13.19 -4.61 4.15
C ARG A 171 12.72 -3.21 3.82
N GLN A 172 13.22 -2.70 2.70
CA GLN A 172 12.75 -1.46 2.11
C GLN A 172 11.68 -1.75 1.06
N TYR A 173 10.58 -1.02 1.16
CA TYR A 173 9.46 -1.06 0.22
C TYR A 173 9.30 0.30 -0.44
N LYS A 174 9.18 0.33 -1.76
CA LYS A 174 8.94 1.55 -2.53
C LYS A 174 7.44 1.84 -2.54
N VAL A 175 7.00 2.76 -1.68
CA VAL A 175 5.59 3.18 -1.59
C VAL A 175 5.37 4.68 -1.77
N ASP A 176 6.42 5.49 -1.88
CA ASP A 176 6.27 6.96 -1.96
C ASP A 176 5.79 7.43 -3.34
N THR A 177 6.17 6.71 -4.40
CA THR A 177 5.89 7.08 -5.78
C THR A 177 5.31 5.92 -6.58
N PHE A 178 4.73 6.25 -7.73
CA PHE A 178 4.29 5.31 -8.75
C PHE A 178 4.45 5.94 -10.14
N ALA A 179 4.58 5.13 -11.18
CA ALA A 179 4.51 5.58 -12.56
C ALA A 179 3.06 5.53 -13.04
N CYS A 180 2.52 6.65 -13.53
CA CYS A 180 1.19 6.67 -14.11
C CYS A 180 1.15 5.80 -15.38
N PHE A 181 0.17 4.91 -15.49
CA PHE A 181 0.07 4.02 -16.64
C PHE A 181 -0.09 4.77 -17.98
N PHE A 182 -0.78 5.92 -17.97
CA PHE A 182 -1.10 6.67 -19.18
C PHE A 182 0.01 7.64 -19.59
N CYS A 183 0.40 8.55 -18.69
CA CYS A 183 1.41 9.57 -19.00
C CYS A 183 2.86 9.16 -18.68
N ARG A 184 3.07 7.96 -18.10
CA ARG A 184 4.39 7.38 -17.74
C ARG A 184 5.21 8.15 -16.70
N GLN A 185 4.76 9.33 -16.28
CA GLN A 185 5.46 10.13 -15.30
C GLN A 185 5.41 9.50 -13.90
N GLU A 186 6.53 9.56 -13.17
CA GLU A 186 6.57 9.25 -11.75
C GLU A 186 5.83 10.33 -10.96
N LYS A 187 4.92 9.91 -10.09
CA LYS A 187 4.06 10.79 -9.29
C LYS A 187 4.07 10.33 -7.84
N LYS A 188 3.82 11.26 -6.94
CA LYS A 188 3.63 10.96 -5.51
C LYS A 188 2.40 10.06 -5.34
N ARG A 189 2.58 8.94 -4.65
CA ARG A 189 1.52 7.95 -4.45
C ARG A 189 0.47 8.42 -3.44
N ARG A 190 0.92 9.03 -2.35
CA ARG A 190 0.05 9.64 -1.33
C ARG A 190 -0.81 10.73 -1.97
N LEU A 191 -2.13 10.53 -1.95
CA LEU A 191 -3.17 11.36 -2.56
C LEU A 191 -3.15 11.45 -4.10
N GLY A 192 -2.04 11.14 -4.76
CA GLY A 192 -1.90 11.21 -6.22
C GLY A 192 -2.29 9.95 -6.98
N LEU A 193 -2.35 8.78 -6.34
CA LEU A 193 -2.76 7.53 -6.99
C LEU A 193 -4.29 7.43 -7.11
N LYS A 194 -4.79 7.26 -8.33
CA LYS A 194 -6.19 6.93 -8.63
C LYS A 194 -6.27 5.54 -9.26
N ALA A 195 -7.21 4.73 -8.77
CA ALA A 195 -7.49 3.42 -9.34
C ALA A 195 -8.56 3.56 -10.43
N VAL A 196 -8.24 3.10 -11.64
CA VAL A 196 -9.16 3.15 -12.79
C VAL A 196 -9.37 1.74 -13.31
N GLN A 197 -10.62 1.30 -13.38
CA GLN A 197 -10.97 -0.03 -13.89
C GLN A 197 -11.26 -0.01 -15.37
N VAL A 198 -10.48 -0.68 -16.21
CA VAL A 198 -10.71 -0.78 -17.66
C VAL A 198 -11.08 -2.21 -18.07
N ALA A 199 -11.66 -2.36 -19.26
CA ALA A 199 -11.87 -3.68 -19.85
C ALA A 199 -10.51 -4.36 -20.07
N ARG A 200 -10.47 -5.68 -19.91
CA ARG A 200 -9.27 -6.49 -20.12
C ARG A 200 -9.04 -6.71 -21.62
N LEU A 201 -8.56 -5.68 -22.29
CA LEU A 201 -8.23 -5.75 -23.73
C LEU A 201 -6.78 -6.22 -23.94
N PRO A 202 -6.48 -7.01 -24.99
CA PRO A 202 -5.13 -7.48 -25.30
C PRO A 202 -4.09 -6.36 -25.37
N VAL A 203 -4.48 -5.18 -25.86
CA VAL A 203 -3.62 -4.00 -25.88
C VAL A 203 -3.14 -3.63 -24.48
N PHE A 204 -3.97 -3.71 -23.43
CA PHE A 204 -3.55 -3.41 -22.06
C PHE A 204 -2.75 -4.54 -21.40
N LEU A 205 -2.83 -5.76 -21.95
CA LEU A 205 -2.04 -6.91 -21.50
C LEU A 205 -0.61 -6.84 -22.07
N GLY A 206 -0.45 -6.34 -23.30
CA GLY A 206 0.86 -6.11 -23.94
C GLY A 206 1.46 -4.73 -23.67
N SER A 207 0.63 -3.71 -23.41
CA SER A 207 1.07 -2.33 -23.19
C SER A 207 1.62 -2.14 -21.77
N PHE A 208 2.90 -2.45 -21.64
CA PHE A 208 3.83 -1.88 -20.66
C PHE A 208 3.51 -2.18 -19.18
N ARG A 209 4.09 -3.28 -18.69
CA ARG A 209 4.46 -3.44 -17.28
C ARG A 209 5.76 -2.69 -17.01
N GLY A 210 5.69 -1.37 -17.07
CA GLY A 210 6.85 -0.52 -16.74
C GLY A 210 7.23 -0.62 -15.27
N PRO A 211 8.52 -0.42 -14.94
CA PRO A 211 8.94 -0.34 -13.55
C PRO A 211 8.14 0.74 -12.80
N GLY A 212 7.56 0.39 -11.65
CA GLY A 212 6.78 1.30 -10.80
C GLY A 212 5.34 1.58 -11.26
N SER A 213 4.88 0.99 -12.37
CA SER A 213 3.46 1.04 -12.76
C SER A 213 2.65 0.03 -11.94
N LEU A 214 1.49 0.46 -11.43
CA LEU A 214 0.62 -0.39 -10.61
C LEU A 214 -0.55 -0.91 -11.44
N LEU A 215 -0.68 -2.23 -11.54
CA LEU A 215 -1.74 -2.88 -12.31
C LEU A 215 -2.12 -4.20 -11.66
N VAL A 216 -3.43 -4.46 -11.57
CA VAL A 216 -4.00 -5.71 -11.08
C VAL A 216 -5.00 -6.24 -12.12
N ASP A 217 -4.85 -7.51 -12.49
CA ASP A 217 -5.74 -8.22 -13.42
C ASP A 217 -6.61 -9.19 -12.60
N ASP A 218 -7.94 -9.00 -12.64
CA ASP A 218 -8.91 -9.90 -11.99
C ASP A 218 -9.45 -10.98 -12.96
N GLY A 219 -8.92 -11.04 -14.18
CA GLY A 219 -9.35 -11.94 -15.25
C GLY A 219 -10.49 -11.39 -16.11
N LYS A 220 -11.26 -10.42 -15.61
CA LYS A 220 -12.39 -9.77 -16.29
C LYS A 220 -12.09 -8.30 -16.65
N ARG A 221 -11.42 -7.59 -15.75
CA ARG A 221 -11.09 -6.16 -15.82
C ARG A 221 -9.68 -5.94 -15.29
N LEU A 222 -9.09 -4.84 -15.71
CA LEU A 222 -7.81 -4.38 -15.20
C LEU A 222 -8.04 -3.19 -14.28
N THR A 223 -7.51 -3.24 -13.07
CA THR A 223 -7.41 -2.08 -12.19
C THR A 223 -6.04 -1.45 -12.37
N ILE A 224 -6.01 -0.22 -12.85
CA ILE A 224 -4.79 0.49 -13.27
C ILE A 224 -4.55 1.71 -12.37
N GLY A 225 -3.29 1.92 -11.97
CA GLY A 225 -2.84 3.14 -11.30
C GLY A 225 -2.64 4.30 -12.26
N ALA A 226 -3.39 5.37 -12.07
CA ALA A 226 -3.32 6.60 -12.86
C ALA A 226 -3.10 7.81 -11.95
N CYS A 227 -2.48 8.87 -12.50
CA CYS A 227 -2.49 10.19 -11.88
C CYS A 227 -3.88 10.83 -11.98
N PRO A 228 -4.18 11.86 -11.18
CA PRO A 228 -5.52 12.45 -11.12
C PRO A 228 -6.00 12.96 -12.48
N GLU A 229 -5.11 13.57 -13.25
CA GLU A 229 -5.42 14.18 -14.55
C GLU A 229 -5.80 13.09 -15.58
N CYS A 230 -4.98 12.04 -15.70
CA CYS A 230 -5.28 10.92 -16.60
C CYS A 230 -6.52 10.13 -16.14
N ALA A 231 -6.76 10.02 -14.84
CA ALA A 231 -7.94 9.34 -14.32
C ALA A 231 -9.23 10.04 -14.75
N VAL A 232 -9.28 11.38 -14.69
CA VAL A 232 -10.43 12.16 -15.16
C VAL A 232 -10.71 11.89 -16.64
N LEU A 233 -9.68 11.92 -17.49
CA LEU A 233 -9.83 11.67 -18.93
C LEU A 233 -10.42 10.28 -19.22
N VAL A 234 -9.93 9.24 -18.53
CA VAL A 234 -10.41 7.87 -18.75
C VAL A 234 -11.84 7.68 -18.22
N LEU A 235 -12.19 8.34 -17.11
CA LEU A 235 -13.55 8.30 -16.57
C LEU A 235 -14.53 9.05 -17.48
N ALA A 236 -14.15 10.23 -17.99
CA ALA A 236 -14.95 10.99 -18.95
C ALA A 236 -15.21 10.19 -20.24
N GLY A 237 -14.18 9.52 -20.78
CA GLY A 237 -14.33 8.67 -21.96
C GLY A 237 -15.30 7.50 -21.76
N LYS A 238 -15.37 6.92 -20.55
CA LYS A 238 -16.35 5.86 -20.23
C LYS A 238 -17.78 6.39 -20.16
N SER A 239 -17.98 7.59 -19.61
CA SER A 239 -19.30 8.21 -19.53
C SER A 239 -19.84 8.59 -20.91
N ALA A 240 -18.98 8.95 -21.87
CA ALA A 240 -19.38 9.18 -23.25
C ALA A 240 -19.86 7.88 -23.93
N VAL A 241 -19.06 6.81 -23.85
CA VAL A 241 -19.43 5.48 -24.41
C VAL A 241 -20.70 4.92 -23.78
N ALA A 242 -20.92 5.13 -22.48
CA ALA A 242 -22.15 4.71 -21.83
C ALA A 242 -23.38 5.47 -22.35
N ARG A 243 -23.26 6.78 -22.64
CA ARG A 243 -24.36 7.58 -23.20
C ARG A 243 -24.72 7.17 -24.63
N ASP A 244 -23.74 6.75 -25.43
CA ASP A 244 -23.99 6.28 -26.79
C ASP A 244 -24.69 4.90 -26.83
N LEU A 245 -24.46 4.03 -25.83
CA LEU A 245 -25.15 2.75 -25.70
C LEU A 245 -26.62 2.87 -25.25
N PHE A 246 -26.99 3.99 -24.59
CA PHE A 246 -28.38 4.31 -24.24
C PHE A 246 -29.07 5.20 -25.29
N ALA A 247 -28.37 5.58 -26.37
CA ALA A 247 -28.90 6.40 -27.46
C ALA A 247 -29.18 5.61 -28.75
N LEU A 248 -29.27 4.27 -28.68
CA LEU A 248 -29.78 3.46 -29.79
C LEU A 248 -31.31 3.45 -29.74
N PRO A 249 -32.02 3.96 -30.78
CA PRO A 249 -33.46 3.83 -30.86
C PRO A 249 -33.86 2.36 -30.99
N ALA A 250 -34.79 1.92 -30.16
CA ALA A 250 -35.47 0.65 -30.33
C ALA A 250 -36.35 0.71 -31.58
N THR A 251 -35.86 0.20 -32.70
CA THR A 251 -36.70 -0.20 -33.84
C THR A 251 -36.30 -1.59 -34.28
N ALA A 252 -37.20 -2.54 -34.01
CA ALA A 252 -37.29 -3.83 -34.68
C ALA A 252 -38.58 -3.81 -35.53
N PRO A 253 -38.88 -4.82 -36.36
CA PRO A 253 -38.02 -5.82 -37.02
C PRO A 253 -38.31 -5.90 -38.53
N LEU A 254 -37.39 -6.38 -39.39
CA LEU A 254 -37.82 -7.04 -40.64
C LEU A 254 -36.82 -8.13 -41.11
N SER A 255 -37.38 -9.33 -41.20
CA SER A 255 -37.19 -10.37 -42.22
C SER A 255 -35.88 -11.18 -42.31
N LEU A 256 -36.05 -12.48 -42.02
CA LEU A 256 -35.25 -13.59 -42.52
C LEU A 256 -34.96 -13.46 -44.03
N GLN A 257 -33.71 -13.67 -44.43
CA GLN A 257 -33.40 -14.52 -45.58
C GLN A 257 -32.12 -15.33 -45.32
N LYS A 258 -32.28 -16.66 -45.32
CA LYS A 258 -31.23 -17.66 -45.37
C LYS A 258 -30.55 -17.63 -46.73
N VAL A 259 -29.21 -17.58 -46.78
CA VAL A 259 -28.42 -18.25 -47.82
C VAL A 259 -27.20 -18.93 -47.19
N CYS A 260 -26.83 -20.05 -47.80
CA CYS A 260 -26.13 -21.21 -47.28
C CYS A 260 -24.63 -21.21 -47.61
N ARG A 261 -23.83 -21.80 -46.71
CA ARG A 261 -22.60 -22.62 -46.93
C ARG A 261 -21.33 -22.05 -47.61
N ARG A 262 -20.24 -22.28 -46.86
CA ARG A 262 -18.94 -22.94 -47.20
C ARG A 262 -17.71 -22.09 -47.58
N ALA A 263 -16.57 -22.72 -47.24
CA ALA A 263 -15.14 -22.46 -47.48
C ALA A 263 -14.51 -21.36 -46.60
N ALA A 264 -13.57 -21.63 -45.68
CA ALA A 264 -12.26 -22.32 -45.73
C ALA A 264 -11.09 -21.34 -45.97
N GLU A 265 -9.98 -21.64 -45.29
CA GLU A 265 -8.60 -21.11 -45.43
C GLU A 265 -8.30 -19.81 -44.66
N CYS A 266 -7.53 -19.85 -43.55
CA CYS A 266 -6.07 -20.05 -43.45
C CYS A 266 -5.28 -19.01 -44.24
N TYR A 267 -4.64 -18.05 -43.58
CA TYR A 267 -3.26 -17.64 -43.91
C TYR A 267 -2.57 -17.08 -42.65
N LEU A 268 -1.53 -17.81 -42.24
CA LEU A 268 -0.41 -17.36 -41.44
C LEU A 268 0.43 -16.37 -42.26
N TYR A 269 0.97 -15.35 -41.61
CA TYR A 269 2.40 -15.06 -41.54
C TYR A 269 2.69 -14.24 -40.27
#